data_AF-A0A1S8XT19-F1
#
_entry.id   AF-A0A1S8XT19-F1
#
_cell.length_a   1.000
_cell.length_b   1.000
_cell.length_c   1.000
_cell.angle_alpha   90.00
_cell.angle_beta   90.00
_cell.angle_gamma   90.00
#
_symmetry.space_group_name_H-M   'P 1'
#
loop_
_entity.id
_entity.type
_entity.pdbx_description
1 polymer ?
#
loop_
_entity_poly.entity_id
_entity_poly.type
_entity_poly.pdbx_seq_one_letter_code
_entity_poly.pdbx_strand_id
1 'polypeptide(L)'
;MTAATGRERYVVHLTVAADDLPAARLLARAIGRSLAFLPELVLGETTVSEEGAPDAQHQVFCDRRLGGRRRCVRRVDHAGGCTS
;
A
#
# COMPACT_ATOMS: atom_id res chain seq x y z
N MET A 1 7.44 7.08 26.36
CA MET A 1 6.28 7.16 25.45
C MET A 1 6.10 5.78 24.84
N THR A 2 5.10 5.06 25.33
CA THR A 2 4.86 3.62 25.13
C THR A 2 4.53 3.29 23.68
N ALA A 3 5.30 2.37 23.10
CA ALA A 3 4.95 1.72 21.85
C ALA A 3 3.78 0.76 22.11
N ALA A 4 2.57 1.12 21.68
CA ALA A 4 1.50 0.14 21.58
C ALA A 4 1.67 -0.62 20.26
N THR A 5 2.19 -1.85 20.27
CA THR A 5 2.03 -2.77 19.13
C THR A 5 1.96 -4.22 19.61
N GLY A 6 0.83 -4.60 20.22
CA GLY A 6 0.49 -6.00 20.56
C GLY A 6 -0.71 -6.52 19.76
N ARG A 7 -1.00 -5.94 18.59
CA ARG A 7 -2.14 -6.34 17.76
C ARG A 7 -1.66 -7.24 16.62
N GLU A 8 -2.40 -8.32 16.40
CA GLU A 8 -2.22 -9.18 15.23
C GLU A 8 -2.52 -8.39 13.95
N ARG A 9 -1.84 -8.78 12.87
CA ARG A 9 -1.99 -8.15 11.57
C ARG A 9 -2.77 -9.06 10.65
N TYR A 10 -3.75 -8.50 9.97
CA TYR A 10 -4.57 -9.20 8.98
C TYR A 10 -4.49 -8.47 7.63
N VAL A 11 -4.83 -9.19 6.56
CA VAL A 11 -4.90 -8.67 5.19
C VAL A 11 -6.34 -8.77 4.73
N VAL A 12 -6.86 -7.68 4.17
CA VAL A 12 -8.20 -7.62 3.57
C VAL A 12 -8.04 -7.58 2.06
N HIS A 13 -8.60 -8.56 1.36
CA HIS A 13 -8.63 -8.58 -0.10
C HIS A 13 -9.92 -7.92 -0.57
N LEU A 14 -9.78 -6.88 -1.40
CA LEU A 14 -10.89 -6.20 -2.05
C LEU A 14 -10.76 -6.44 -3.55
N THR A 15 -11.65 -7.25 -4.12
CA THR A 15 -11.66 -7.51 -5.56
C THR A 15 -12.16 -6.27 -6.29
N VAL A 16 -11.42 -5.84 -7.32
CA VAL A 16 -11.74 -4.68 -8.16
C VAL A 16 -11.54 -5.05 -9.63
N ALA A 17 -12.36 -4.49 -10.51
CA ALA A 17 -12.17 -4.60 -11.96
C ALA A 17 -11.30 -3.43 -12.46
N ALA A 18 -10.33 -3.73 -13.32
CA ALA A 18 -9.46 -2.77 -13.98
C ALA A 18 -8.97 -3.35 -15.31
N ASP A 19 -8.61 -2.48 -16.26
CA ASP A 19 -8.16 -2.90 -17.60
C ASP A 19 -6.83 -3.66 -17.57
N ASP A 20 -5.93 -3.26 -16.67
CA ASP A 20 -4.60 -3.83 -16.51
C ASP A 20 -4.03 -3.59 -15.10
N LEU A 21 -2.85 -4.16 -14.83
CA LEU A 21 -2.14 -4.00 -13.55
C LEU A 21 -1.81 -2.51 -13.22
N PRO A 22 -1.31 -1.68 -14.16
CA PRO A 22 -1.17 -0.25 -13.92
C PRO A 22 -2.46 0.45 -13.47
N ALA A 23 -3.60 0.17 -14.09
CA ALA A 23 -4.91 0.71 -13.73
C ALA A 23 -5.35 0.21 -12.35
N ALA A 24 -5.16 -1.09 -12.06
CA ALA A 24 -5.43 -1.67 -10.74
C ALA A 24 -4.60 -0.99 -9.64
N ARG A 25 -3.30 -0.76 -9.87
CA ARG A 25 -2.43 -0.01 -8.94
C ARG A 25 -2.92 1.42 -8.72
N LEU A 26 -3.37 2.11 -9.78
CA LEU A 26 -3.91 3.46 -9.67
C LEU A 26 -5.18 3.50 -8.80
N LEU A 27 -6.11 2.58 -9.05
CA LEU A 27 -7.35 2.45 -8.29
C LEU A 27 -7.07 2.09 -6.81
N ALA A 28 -6.24 1.09 -6.56
CA ALA A 28 -5.84 0.71 -5.20
C ALA A 28 -5.17 1.84 -4.44
N ARG A 29 -4.39 2.69 -5.13
CA ARG A 29 -3.79 3.88 -4.54
C ARG A 29 -4.83 4.92 -4.14
N ALA A 30 -5.86 5.11 -4.97
CA ALA A 30 -6.97 6.01 -4.65
C ALA A 30 -7.78 5.49 -3.45
N ILE A 31 -8.09 4.19 -3.42
CA ILE A 31 -8.77 3.52 -2.31
C ILE A 31 -7.95 3.63 -1.02
N GLY A 32 -6.65 3.30 -1.07
CA GLY A 32 -5.79 3.43 0.11
C GLY A 32 -5.81 4.85 0.65
N ARG A 33 -5.66 5.87 -0.23
CA ARG A 33 -5.71 7.27 0.18
C ARG A 33 -7.06 7.72 0.75
N SER A 34 -8.19 7.23 0.23
CA SER A 34 -9.51 7.57 0.79
C SER A 34 -9.73 6.97 2.17
N LEU A 35 -9.05 5.87 2.49
CA LEU A 35 -9.08 5.18 3.79
C LEU A 35 -7.99 5.65 4.76
N ALA A 36 -7.20 6.67 4.41
CA ALA A 36 -6.08 7.15 5.23
C ALA A 36 -6.48 7.71 6.61
N PHE A 37 -7.78 7.89 6.87
CA PHE A 37 -8.31 8.27 8.18
C PHE A 37 -8.30 7.11 9.19
N LEU A 38 -8.11 5.86 8.74
CA LEU A 38 -8.01 4.68 9.60
C LEU A 38 -6.58 4.52 10.14
N PRO A 39 -6.34 4.67 11.46
CA PRO A 39 -5.00 4.56 12.03
C PRO A 39 -4.41 3.14 11.96
N GLU A 40 -5.25 2.12 11.74
CA GLU A 40 -4.83 0.72 11.55
C GLU A 40 -4.28 0.44 10.14
N LEU A 41 -4.59 1.30 9.15
CA LEU A 41 -4.19 1.08 7.76
C LEU A 41 -2.73 1.48 7.52
N VAL A 42 -1.92 0.52 7.07
CA VAL A 42 -0.52 0.76 6.68
C VAL A 42 -0.43 0.98 5.17
N LEU A 43 -0.61 2.22 4.71
CA LEU A 43 -0.61 2.57 3.29
C LEU A 43 0.61 2.06 2.51
N GLY A 44 1.81 2.21 3.08
CA GLY A 44 3.04 1.79 2.43
C GLY A 44 3.20 0.27 2.25
N GLU A 45 2.25 -0.53 2.75
CA GLU A 45 2.20 -1.97 2.59
C GLU A 45 1.03 -2.42 1.72
N THR A 46 0.29 -1.48 1.10
CA THR A 46 -0.77 -1.81 0.15
C THR A 46 -0.21 -2.44 -1.12
N THR A 47 -0.70 -3.63 -1.44
CA THR A 47 -0.37 -4.38 -2.65
C THR A 47 -1.64 -4.67 -3.46
N VAL A 48 -1.46 -4.99 -4.74
CA VAL A 48 -2.49 -5.59 -5.60
C VAL A 48 -1.95 -6.90 -6.16
N SER A 49 -2.84 -7.85 -6.44
CA SER A 49 -2.53 -9.11 -7.11
C SER A 49 -3.57 -9.38 -8.18
N GLU A 50 -3.22 -10.20 -9.16
CA GLU A 50 -4.21 -10.74 -10.10
C GLU A 50 -5.21 -11.66 -9.37
N GLU A 51 -6.44 -11.73 -9.89
CA GLU A 51 -7.45 -12.64 -9.36
C GLU A 51 -6.99 -14.09 -9.53
N GLY A 52 -7.01 -14.87 -8.45
CA GLY A 52 -6.51 -16.25 -8.44
C GLY A 52 -5.00 -16.39 -8.24
N ALA A 53 -4.24 -15.28 -8.16
CA ALA A 53 -2.81 -15.28 -7.88
C ALA A 53 -2.44 -14.39 -6.66
N PRO A 54 -3.00 -14.64 -5.46
CA PRO A 54 -2.82 -13.78 -4.29
C PRO A 54 -1.36 -13.66 -3.81
N ASP A 55 -0.51 -14.62 -4.15
CA ASP A 55 0.92 -14.60 -3.82
C ASP A 55 1.73 -13.67 -4.74
N ALA A 56 1.20 -13.31 -5.92
CA ALA A 56 1.83 -12.40 -6.88
C ALA A 56 1.58 -10.93 -6.52
N GLN A 57 2.10 -10.51 -5.35
CA GLN A 57 1.85 -9.18 -4.83
C GLN A 57 2.67 -8.09 -5.52
N HIS A 58 1.98 -7.07 -5.99
CA HIS A 58 2.54 -5.88 -6.61
C HIS A 58 2.36 -4.66 -5.72
N GLN A 59 3.46 -3.98 -5.41
CA GLN A 59 3.42 -2.76 -4.61
C GLN A 59 2.65 -1.63 -5.31
N VAL A 60 1.79 -0.96 -4.54
CA VAL A 60 1.04 0.23 -4.99
C VAL A 60 1.82 1.52 -4.73
N PHE A 61 2.52 1.55 -3.60
CA PHE A 61 3.35 2.67 -3.17
C PHE A 61 4.83 2.33 -3.29
N CYS A 62 5.69 3.34 -3.23
CA CYS A 62 7.12 3.13 -3.15
C CYS A 62 7.47 2.37 -1.86
N ASP A 63 8.15 1.24 -2.01
CA ASP A 63 8.52 0.34 -0.92
C ASP A 63 9.70 0.85 -0.08
N ARG A 64 10.37 1.92 -0.53
CA ARG A 64 11.54 2.49 0.13
C ARG A 64 11.20 2.95 1.54
N ARG A 65 11.95 2.40 2.50
CA ARG A 65 11.91 2.81 3.91
C ARG A 65 12.53 4.19 4.06
N LEU A 66 11.82 5.06 4.78
CA LEU A 66 12.30 6.36 5.22
C LEU A 66 12.73 6.24 6.70
N GLY A 67 13.44 7.22 7.23
CA GLY A 67 13.88 7.22 8.63
C GLY A 67 12.75 6.84 9.60
N GLY A 68 13.04 5.93 10.53
CA GLY A 68 12.04 5.33 11.42
C GLY A 68 11.31 4.12 10.79
N ARG A 69 10.01 3.96 11.11
CA ARG A 69 9.13 2.90 10.55
C ARG A 69 8.29 3.38 9.35
N ARG A 70 8.64 4.52 8.76
CA ARG A 70 7.90 5.14 7.66
C ARG A 70 8.29 4.53 6.31
N ARG A 71 7.35 4.53 5.38
CA ARG A 71 7.56 4.17 3.97
C ARG A 71 7.10 5.32 3.09
N CYS A 72 7.74 5.46 1.94
CA CYS A 72 7.37 6.50 1.00
C CYS A 72 5.97 6.27 0.42
N VAL A 73 5.08 7.25 0.54
CA VAL A 73 3.69 7.17 0.04
C VAL A 73 3.52 7.71 -1.39
N ARG A 74 4.61 7.77 -2.15
CA ARG A 74 4.58 8.10 -3.59
C ARG A 74 4.27 6.85 -4.42
N ARG A 75 3.93 7.05 -5.70
CA ARG A 75 3.69 5.95 -6.65
C ARG A 75 4.94 5.07 -6.75
N VAL A 76 4.77 3.76 -6.98
CA VAL A 76 5.88 2.90 -7.42
C VAL A 76 6.61 3.55 -8.62
N ASP A 77 7.94 3.43 -8.65
CA ASP A 77 8.81 3.99 -9.70
C ASP A 77 8.67 5.50 -9.94
N HIS A 78 8.30 6.27 -8.91
CA HIS A 78 8.23 7.73 -9.05
C HIS A 78 9.61 8.35 -9.34
N ALA A 79 9.62 9.41 -10.16
CA ALA A 79 10.81 10.21 -10.37
C ALA A 79 11.19 11.05 -9.13
N GLY A 80 12.47 11.38 -9.00
CA GLY A 80 13.04 12.18 -7.91
C GLY A 80 13.24 11.42 -6.60
N GLY A 81 13.73 12.13 -5.58
CA GLY A 81 13.95 11.55 -4.25
C GLY A 81 12.66 11.09 -3.56
N CYS A 82 12.78 10.09 -2.68
CA CYS A 82 11.68 9.70 -1.80
C CYS A 82 11.50 10.78 -0.73
N THR A 83 10.28 11.29 -0.62
CA THR A 83 9.93 12.35 0.30
C THR A 83 8.69 11.92 1.07
N SER A 84 8.78 12.06 2.41
CA SER A 84 7.77 11.80 3.45
C SER A 84 7.25 10.37 3.62
#